data_AF-A0A817VY46-F1
#
_entry.id   AF-A0A817VY46-F1
#
_cell.length_a   1.000
_cell.length_b   1.000
_cell.length_c   1.000
_cell.angle_alpha   90.00
_cell.angle_beta   90.00
_cell.angle_gamma   90.00
#
_symmetry.space_group_name_H-M   'P 1'
#
loop_
_entity.id
_entity.type
_entity.pdbx_description
1 polymer ?
#
loop_
_entity_poly.entity_id
_entity_poly.type
_entity_poly.pdbx_seq_one_letter_code
_entity_poly.pdbx_strand_id
1 'polypeptide(L)'
;MNQYLMDSLPNLKCFSLKCYYEIKQYDSKILPLIRRMPKLEELTLNIMIENRTKFVEGIQINNQSLAYMPQICKFTFYISSKIEQHHLVSYLSNEDIHKTFNNIGYVQVACILNNSYSGATCHMFSLPFAFDSLRLIGKKFTPIVFSHVINLEVHDIASIKHDFFLRVARFFPLFKPFHIINFTSQSHISNDYQLDSIVEYPYLISLHLGKSHIDYMEQFLNETKTRLPRLTELMIDYDQLTIVTGRTGRNTRSTRTRTRG
;
A
#
# COMPACT_ATOMS: atom_id res chain seq x y z
N MET A 1 -24.38 -12.50 6.69
CA MET A 1 -23.70 -13.26 7.76
C MET A 1 -24.79 -13.96 8.57
N ASN A 2 -24.92 -15.28 8.40
CA ASN A 2 -26.04 -16.07 8.93
C ASN A 2 -26.06 -16.08 10.47
N GLN A 3 -27.27 -15.94 11.02
CA GLN A 3 -27.58 -15.83 12.45
C GLN A 3 -27.23 -17.10 13.26
N TYR A 4 -26.87 -18.20 12.60
CA TYR A 4 -26.73 -19.54 13.20
C TYR A 4 -25.34 -19.89 13.76
N LEU A 5 -24.35 -19.00 13.69
CA LEU A 5 -23.02 -19.20 14.31
C LEU A 5 -22.94 -18.65 15.75
N MET A 6 -24.08 -18.32 16.37
CA MET A 6 -24.14 -17.37 17.48
C MET A 6 -24.23 -17.94 18.90
N ASP A 7 -24.30 -19.25 19.14
CA ASP A 7 -24.64 -19.74 20.51
C ASP A 7 -23.55 -20.48 21.31
N SER A 8 -22.37 -20.77 20.75
CA SER A 8 -21.16 -20.94 21.56
C SER A 8 -19.93 -20.88 20.67
N LEU A 9 -19.15 -19.81 20.78
CA LEU A 9 -17.83 -19.80 20.16
C LEU A 9 -16.93 -20.72 20.98
N PRO A 10 -16.19 -21.65 20.35
CA PRO A 10 -15.28 -22.54 21.05
C PRO A 10 -14.25 -21.75 21.87
N ASN A 11 -13.68 -22.38 22.91
CA ASN A 11 -12.52 -21.85 23.66
C ASN A 11 -11.29 -21.84 22.73
N LEU A 12 -11.24 -20.89 21.80
CA LEU A 12 -10.14 -20.71 20.87
C LEU A 12 -8.98 -20.03 21.58
N LYS A 13 -7.78 -20.60 21.39
CA LYS A 13 -6.51 -19.96 21.78
C LYS A 13 -5.98 -19.05 20.67
N CYS A 14 -6.21 -19.41 19.41
CA CYS A 14 -5.74 -18.67 18.26
C CYS A 14 -6.89 -18.35 17.31
N PHE A 15 -6.95 -17.13 16.80
CA PHE A 15 -7.94 -16.72 15.82
C PHE A 15 -7.33 -15.78 14.78
N SER A 16 -7.68 -16.00 13.50
CA SER A 16 -7.31 -15.12 12.40
C SER A 16 -8.53 -14.72 11.60
N LEU A 17 -8.67 -13.42 11.37
CA LEU A 17 -9.69 -12.86 10.51
C LEU A 17 -9.01 -12.02 9.42
N LYS A 18 -9.30 -12.35 8.16
CA LYS A 18 -8.82 -11.60 6.99
C LYS A 18 -10.00 -11.18 6.13
N CYS A 19 -10.20 -9.88 5.99
CA CYS A 19 -11.19 -9.27 5.11
C CYS A 19 -10.47 -8.70 3.90
N TYR A 20 -10.61 -9.36 2.75
CA TYR A 20 -10.00 -8.92 1.48
C TYR A 20 -10.77 -7.82 0.76
N TYR A 21 -11.97 -7.51 1.26
CA TYR A 21 -12.84 -6.44 0.76
C TYR A 21 -13.09 -5.43 1.87
N GLU A 22 -13.39 -4.20 1.46
CA GLU A 22 -13.77 -3.13 2.36
C GLU A 22 -15.05 -3.49 3.14
N ILE A 23 -15.06 -3.20 4.44
CA ILE A 23 -16.20 -3.45 5.32
C ILE A 23 -16.73 -2.14 5.90
N LYS A 24 -18.06 -1.98 5.92
CA LYS A 24 -18.75 -0.86 6.58
C LYS A 24 -19.13 -1.16 8.05
N GLN A 25 -19.13 -2.43 8.43
CA GLN A 25 -19.72 -2.91 9.68
C GLN A 25 -18.66 -3.32 10.73
N TYR A 26 -17.50 -2.66 10.74
CA TYR A 26 -16.42 -2.97 11.69
C TYR A 26 -16.91 -2.91 13.15
N ASP A 27 -17.53 -1.80 13.55
CA ASP A 27 -17.93 -1.59 14.94
C ASP A 27 -19.11 -2.50 15.35
N SER A 28 -20.01 -2.82 14.43
CA SER A 28 -21.25 -3.57 14.72
C SER A 28 -21.14 -5.08 14.50
N LYS A 29 -20.12 -5.57 13.77
CA LYS A 29 -19.94 -7.00 13.48
C LYS A 29 -18.60 -7.55 13.91
N ILE A 30 -17.50 -6.84 13.63
CA ILE A 30 -16.16 -7.37 13.90
C ILE A 30 -15.79 -7.23 15.37
N LEU A 31 -15.96 -6.04 15.96
CA LEU A 31 -15.67 -5.84 17.39
C LEU A 31 -16.48 -6.78 18.30
N PRO A 32 -17.81 -6.95 18.13
CA PRO A 32 -18.57 -7.87 18.96
C PRO A 32 -18.14 -9.32 18.79
N LEU A 33 -17.76 -9.76 17.59
CA LEU A 33 -17.26 -11.12 17.35
C LEU A 33 -15.97 -11.37 18.14
N ILE A 34 -15.02 -10.44 18.05
CA ILE A 34 -13.72 -10.51 18.72
C ILE A 34 -13.92 -10.58 20.24
N ARG A 35 -14.77 -9.71 20.82
CA ARG A 35 -15.05 -9.68 22.27
C ARG A 35 -15.62 -10.98 22.85
N ARG A 36 -16.20 -11.85 22.03
CA ARG A 36 -16.77 -13.13 22.46
C ARG A 36 -15.72 -14.23 22.64
N MET A 37 -14.44 -13.94 22.43
CA MET A 37 -13.34 -14.90 22.54
C MET A 37 -12.32 -14.47 23.62
N PRO A 38 -12.71 -14.40 24.91
CA PRO A 38 -11.88 -13.84 25.98
C PRO A 38 -10.63 -14.67 26.34
N LYS A 39 -10.56 -15.92 25.87
CA LYS A 39 -9.44 -16.86 26.11
C LYS A 39 -8.42 -16.88 24.96
N LEU A 40 -8.49 -15.93 24.03
CA LEU A 40 -7.51 -15.84 22.97
C LEU A 40 -6.14 -15.47 23.52
N GLU A 41 -5.15 -16.26 23.11
CA GLU A 41 -3.72 -16.04 23.34
C GLU A 41 -3.10 -15.36 22.09
N GLU A 42 -3.54 -15.76 20.88
CA GLU A 42 -3.09 -15.18 19.61
C GLU A 42 -4.25 -14.65 18.75
N LEU A 43 -4.11 -13.40 18.28
CA LEU A 43 -5.07 -12.76 17.39
C LEU A 43 -4.37 -12.18 16.16
N THR A 44 -4.83 -12.55 14.97
CA THR A 44 -4.39 -11.97 13.70
C THR A 44 -5.54 -11.27 12.98
N LEU A 45 -5.45 -9.97 12.72
CA LEU A 45 -6.47 -9.20 12.01
C LEU A 45 -5.94 -8.54 10.75
N ASN A 46 -6.54 -8.81 9.60
CA ASN A 46 -6.36 -8.05 8.37
C ASN A 46 -7.71 -7.46 7.97
N ILE A 47 -7.90 -6.15 8.11
CA ILE A 47 -9.20 -5.50 7.95
C ILE A 47 -9.05 -4.21 7.15
N MET A 48 -9.88 -4.05 6.13
CA MET A 48 -10.04 -2.80 5.39
C MET A 48 -11.42 -2.22 5.68
N ILE A 49 -11.48 -1.01 6.24
CA ILE A 49 -12.71 -0.36 6.67
C ILE A 49 -12.96 0.84 5.77
N GLU A 50 -14.17 0.95 5.24
CA GLU A 50 -14.63 2.09 4.44
C GLU A 50 -15.71 2.88 5.17
N ASN A 51 -16.00 4.08 4.68
CA ASN A 51 -17.12 4.94 5.09
C ASN A 51 -17.14 5.27 6.59
N ARG A 52 -15.96 5.41 7.21
CA ARG A 52 -15.88 5.95 8.57
C ARG A 52 -15.86 7.48 8.55
N THR A 53 -16.37 8.08 9.62
CA THR A 53 -16.22 9.51 9.89
C THR A 53 -14.89 9.86 10.57
N LYS A 54 -14.21 8.86 11.15
CA LYS A 54 -12.93 8.99 11.86
C LYS A 54 -12.07 7.73 11.64
N PHE A 55 -10.76 7.89 11.66
CA PHE A 55 -9.83 6.76 11.64
C PHE A 55 -9.97 5.94 12.92
N VAL A 56 -9.62 4.66 12.83
CA VAL A 56 -9.49 3.83 14.03
C VAL A 56 -8.26 4.30 14.80
N GLU A 57 -8.44 4.63 16.08
CA GLU A 57 -7.34 5.08 16.94
C GLU A 57 -6.79 3.91 17.77
N GLY A 58 -5.54 4.01 18.21
CA GLY A 58 -4.94 2.97 19.05
C GLY A 58 -5.69 2.75 20.35
N ILE A 59 -6.14 3.83 20.99
CA ILE A 59 -6.95 3.75 22.21
C ILE A 59 -8.27 3.00 21.98
N GLN A 60 -8.85 3.10 20.78
CA GLN A 60 -10.07 2.37 20.43
C GLN A 60 -9.76 0.87 20.32
N ILE A 61 -8.68 0.47 19.64
CA ILE A 61 -8.29 -0.94 19.56
C ILE A 61 -8.04 -1.52 20.95
N ASN A 62 -7.32 -0.78 21.80
CA ASN A 62 -7.03 -1.22 23.16
C ASN A 62 -8.30 -1.36 24.00
N ASN A 63 -9.09 -0.29 24.11
CA ASN A 63 -10.26 -0.26 24.99
C ASN A 63 -11.41 -1.13 24.46
N GLN A 64 -11.53 -1.30 23.15
CA GLN A 64 -12.67 -1.99 22.54
C GLN A 64 -12.38 -3.46 22.21
N SER A 65 -11.12 -3.88 22.14
CA SER A 65 -10.75 -5.27 21.83
C SER A 65 -9.85 -5.86 22.90
N LEU A 66 -8.65 -5.32 23.08
CA LEU A 66 -7.61 -5.97 23.89
C LEU A 66 -7.92 -5.98 25.39
N ALA A 67 -8.61 -4.95 25.90
CA ALA A 67 -9.04 -4.89 27.31
C ALA A 67 -9.95 -6.07 27.72
N TYR A 68 -10.61 -6.71 26.76
CA TYR A 68 -11.48 -7.88 26.99
C TYR A 68 -10.75 -9.22 26.78
N MET A 69 -9.44 -9.19 26.50
CA MET A 69 -8.62 -10.34 26.15
C MET A 69 -7.36 -10.39 27.03
N PRO A 70 -7.50 -10.65 28.34
CA PRO A 70 -6.36 -10.60 29.27
C PRO A 70 -5.29 -11.67 28.99
N GLN A 71 -5.60 -12.70 28.20
CA GLN A 71 -4.68 -13.77 27.84
C GLN A 71 -3.89 -13.50 26.56
N ILE A 72 -4.16 -12.38 25.87
CA ILE A 72 -3.51 -12.07 24.61
C ILE A 72 -2.01 -11.86 24.83
N CYS A 73 -1.19 -12.73 24.26
CA CYS A 73 0.26 -12.63 24.29
C CYS A 73 0.83 -12.22 22.93
N LYS A 74 0.07 -12.42 21.85
CA LYS A 74 0.46 -12.04 20.49
C LYS A 74 -0.70 -11.46 19.72
N PHE A 75 -0.50 -10.22 19.26
CA PHE A 75 -1.46 -9.52 18.43
C PHE A 75 -0.80 -9.00 17.16
N THR A 76 -1.15 -9.60 16.03
CA THR A 76 -0.65 -9.22 14.70
C THR A 76 -1.80 -8.57 13.94
N PHE A 77 -1.62 -7.35 13.43
CA PHE A 77 -2.71 -6.68 12.73
C PHE A 77 -2.25 -5.82 11.57
N TYR A 78 -3.15 -5.66 10.60
CA TYR A 78 -3.16 -4.64 9.58
C TYR A 78 -4.60 -4.14 9.46
N ILE A 79 -4.83 -2.90 9.87
CA ILE A 79 -6.14 -2.24 9.80
C ILE A 79 -5.96 -1.01 8.91
N SER A 80 -6.70 -0.99 7.81
CA SER A 80 -6.83 0.16 6.93
C SER A 80 -8.17 0.82 7.18
N SER A 81 -8.21 2.15 7.34
CA SER A 81 -9.43 2.92 7.49
C SER A 81 -9.47 4.03 6.45
N LYS A 82 -10.53 4.08 5.66
CA LYS A 82 -10.77 5.12 4.65
C LYS A 82 -11.86 6.07 5.12
N ILE A 83 -11.59 7.36 5.00
CA ILE A 83 -12.54 8.46 5.24
C ILE A 83 -12.75 9.17 3.91
N GLU A 84 -14.01 9.36 3.49
CA GLU A 84 -14.34 9.97 2.19
C GLU A 84 -14.38 11.53 2.23
N GLN A 85 -14.43 12.12 3.42
CA GLN A 85 -14.60 13.57 3.60
C GLN A 85 -13.28 14.29 3.89
N HIS A 86 -12.72 14.92 2.87
CA HIS A 86 -11.44 15.65 2.90
C HIS A 86 -11.29 16.70 3.99
N HIS A 87 -12.33 17.48 4.24
CA HIS A 87 -12.26 18.63 5.15
C HIS A 87 -11.95 18.24 6.60
N LEU A 88 -12.21 16.99 6.97
CA LEU A 88 -11.99 16.48 8.32
C LEU A 88 -10.57 15.94 8.55
N VAL A 89 -9.79 15.72 7.48
CA VAL A 89 -8.51 15.00 7.55
C VAL A 89 -7.30 15.87 7.24
N SER A 90 -7.48 17.09 6.72
CA SER A 90 -6.37 17.98 6.33
C SER A 90 -5.38 18.34 7.44
N TYR A 91 -5.73 18.09 8.71
CA TYR A 91 -4.92 18.44 9.88
C TYR A 91 -4.19 17.24 10.52
N LEU A 92 -4.47 16.01 10.11
CA LEU A 92 -3.86 14.83 10.73
C LEU A 92 -2.50 14.52 10.11
N SER A 93 -1.47 14.43 10.94
CA SER A 93 -0.15 13.92 10.56
C SER A 93 0.01 12.44 10.92
N ASN A 94 1.03 11.78 10.34
CA ASN A 94 1.40 10.42 10.74
C ASN A 94 1.77 10.37 12.23
N GLU A 95 2.42 11.42 12.73
CA GLU A 95 2.84 11.56 14.11
C GLU A 95 1.64 11.64 15.06
N ASP A 96 0.58 12.35 14.68
CA ASP A 96 -0.64 12.44 15.49
C ASP A 96 -1.33 11.08 15.60
N ILE A 97 -1.43 10.34 14.50
CA ILE A 97 -2.01 9.00 14.50
C ILE A 97 -1.13 8.06 15.33
N HIS A 98 0.19 8.07 15.11
CA HIS A 98 1.13 7.22 15.85
C HIS A 98 1.07 7.46 17.37
N LYS A 99 0.92 8.71 17.82
CA LYS A 99 0.78 9.04 19.25
C LYS A 99 -0.39 8.33 19.91
N THR A 100 -1.47 8.04 19.19
CA THR A 100 -2.63 7.30 19.74
C THR A 100 -2.30 5.84 20.10
N PHE A 101 -1.15 5.33 19.66
CA PHE A 101 -0.68 3.96 19.88
C PHE A 101 0.43 3.84 20.93
N ASN A 102 1.03 4.95 21.37
CA ASN A 102 2.15 4.92 22.32
C ASN A 102 1.81 4.25 23.67
N ASN A 103 0.52 4.18 24.02
CA ASN A 103 0.05 3.59 25.27
C ASN A 103 -0.35 2.11 25.15
N ILE A 104 -0.20 1.48 23.98
CA ILE A 104 -0.49 0.05 23.81
C ILE A 104 0.78 -0.75 24.08
N GLY A 105 0.96 -1.21 25.31
CA GLY A 105 2.20 -1.83 25.80
C GLY A 105 2.61 -3.17 25.15
N TYR A 106 1.83 -3.72 24.21
CA TYR A 106 2.00 -5.10 23.73
C TYR A 106 2.53 -5.23 22.29
N VAL A 107 2.59 -4.15 21.49
CA VAL A 107 2.92 -4.25 20.06
C VAL A 107 3.67 -3.01 19.58
N GLN A 108 4.78 -3.20 18.85
CA GLN A 108 5.36 -2.12 18.05
C GLN A 108 4.45 -1.86 16.85
N VAL A 109 3.98 -0.63 16.70
CA VAL A 109 3.02 -0.24 15.66
C VAL A 109 3.66 0.75 14.71
N ALA A 110 3.33 0.65 13.42
CA ALA A 110 3.61 1.67 12.44
C ALA A 110 2.33 2.12 11.72
N CYS A 111 2.40 3.31 11.14
CA CYS A 111 1.29 3.98 10.48
C CYS A 111 1.74 4.52 9.11
N ILE A 112 0.85 4.43 8.12
CA ILE A 112 0.97 5.13 6.84
C ILE A 112 -0.33 5.88 6.60
N LEU A 113 -0.27 7.21 6.59
CA LEU A 113 -1.36 8.08 6.17
C LEU A 113 -1.16 8.49 4.71
N ASN A 114 -2.21 8.31 3.92
CA ASN A 114 -2.26 8.70 2.53
C ASN A 114 -3.48 9.58 2.25
N ASN A 115 -3.28 10.67 1.50
CA ASN A 115 -4.34 11.55 1.04
C ASN A 115 -4.59 11.30 -0.45
N SER A 116 -5.84 11.02 -0.81
CA SER A 116 -6.31 10.69 -2.16
C SER A 116 -7.32 11.72 -2.65
N TYR A 117 -7.75 11.74 -3.92
CA TYR A 117 -8.77 12.69 -4.36
C TYR A 117 -10.13 12.52 -3.67
N SER A 118 -10.45 11.32 -3.20
CA SER A 118 -11.74 10.98 -2.60
C SER A 118 -11.68 10.89 -1.06
N GLY A 119 -10.70 11.51 -0.43
CA GLY A 119 -10.50 11.51 1.01
C GLY A 119 -9.16 10.93 1.42
N ALA A 120 -9.07 10.27 2.57
CA ALA A 120 -7.81 9.82 3.13
C ALA A 120 -7.88 8.39 3.65
N THR A 121 -6.75 7.68 3.58
CA THR A 121 -6.59 6.31 4.05
C THR A 121 -5.49 6.27 5.11
N CYS A 122 -5.82 5.72 6.26
CA CYS A 122 -4.86 5.43 7.32
C CYS A 122 -4.64 3.92 7.38
N HIS A 123 -3.40 3.50 7.21
CA HIS A 123 -2.95 2.14 7.40
C HIS A 123 -2.23 2.02 8.72
N MET A 124 -2.60 1.04 9.52
CA MET A 124 -2.00 0.80 10.83
C MET A 124 -1.68 -0.67 10.95
N PHE A 125 -0.50 -1.00 11.46
CA PHE A 125 -0.08 -2.38 11.51
C PHE A 125 0.96 -2.66 12.59
N SER A 126 0.97 -3.91 13.05
CA SER A 126 2.01 -4.44 13.92
C SER A 126 3.32 -4.65 13.16
N LEU A 127 4.45 -4.44 13.84
CA LEU A 127 5.79 -4.76 13.34
C LEU A 127 6.30 -6.10 13.91
N PRO A 128 7.03 -6.90 13.12
CA PRO A 128 7.28 -6.73 11.68
C PRO A 128 5.98 -6.92 10.85
N PHE A 129 5.90 -6.29 9.68
CA PHE A 129 4.73 -6.41 8.80
C PHE A 129 4.60 -7.86 8.28
N ALA A 130 3.46 -8.49 8.54
CA ALA A 130 3.25 -9.93 8.33
C ALA A 130 2.22 -10.28 7.24
N PHE A 131 1.77 -9.29 6.45
CA PHE A 131 0.73 -9.48 5.45
C PHE A 131 1.28 -9.42 4.02
N ASP A 132 0.53 -10.00 3.10
CA ASP A 132 0.93 -10.19 1.69
C ASP A 132 0.51 -9.05 0.77
N SER A 133 -0.27 -8.10 1.29
CA SER A 133 -0.88 -7.05 0.49
C SER A 133 -0.79 -5.72 1.22
N LEU A 134 -0.34 -4.69 0.50
CA LEU A 134 -0.36 -3.31 0.96
C LEU A 134 -0.90 -2.44 -0.17
N ARG A 135 -2.13 -1.96 0.01
CA ARG A 135 -2.90 -1.29 -1.05
C ARG A 135 -3.24 0.14 -0.68
N LEU A 136 -3.36 1.00 -1.69
CA LEU A 136 -3.77 2.40 -1.58
C LEU A 136 -2.81 3.26 -0.73
N ILE A 137 -1.53 2.90 -0.70
CA ILE A 137 -0.51 3.71 -0.02
C ILE A 137 -0.07 4.89 -0.88
N GLY A 138 0.40 5.96 -0.24
CA GLY A 138 1.00 7.11 -0.91
C GLY A 138 2.52 6.98 -1.06
N LYS A 139 3.16 8.05 -1.52
CA LYS A 139 4.62 8.15 -1.70
C LYS A 139 5.42 8.20 -0.39
N LYS A 140 4.73 8.48 0.72
CA LYS A 140 5.26 8.49 2.08
C LYS A 140 4.88 7.17 2.74
N PHE A 141 5.87 6.37 3.08
CA PHE A 141 5.70 5.14 3.85
C PHE A 141 6.90 4.94 4.77
N THR A 142 6.71 4.19 5.85
CA THR A 142 7.74 3.93 6.88
C THR A 142 8.94 3.22 6.27
N PRO A 143 10.20 3.60 6.60
CA PRO A 143 11.41 3.02 6.01
C PRO A 143 11.75 1.63 6.60
N ILE A 144 10.79 0.71 6.58
CA ILE A 144 10.94 -0.69 6.98
C ILE A 144 10.90 -1.59 5.74
N VAL A 145 11.49 -2.78 5.85
CA VAL A 145 11.41 -3.78 4.77
C VAL A 145 10.11 -4.57 4.93
N PHE A 146 9.25 -4.50 3.92
CA PHE A 146 8.00 -5.24 3.82
C PHE A 146 8.24 -6.59 3.13
N SER A 147 8.98 -7.47 3.80
CA SER A 147 9.42 -8.76 3.24
C SER A 147 8.28 -9.71 2.85
N HIS A 148 7.09 -9.55 3.42
CA HIS A 148 5.93 -10.38 3.12
C HIS A 148 5.04 -9.82 2.01
N VAL A 149 5.19 -8.54 1.64
CA VAL A 149 4.28 -7.89 0.67
C VAL A 149 4.56 -8.42 -0.73
N ILE A 150 3.54 -9.07 -1.29
CA ILE A 150 3.51 -9.59 -2.66
C ILE A 150 2.68 -8.66 -3.54
N ASN A 151 1.59 -8.07 -3.02
CA ASN A 151 0.69 -7.20 -3.78
C ASN A 151 0.85 -5.75 -3.33
N LEU A 152 1.29 -4.88 -4.24
CA LEU A 152 1.51 -3.46 -3.95
C LEU A 152 0.62 -2.58 -4.83
N GLU A 153 -0.12 -1.68 -4.20
CA GLU A 153 -0.92 -0.67 -4.89
C GLU A 153 -0.64 0.71 -4.29
N VAL A 154 -0.17 1.62 -5.14
CA VAL A 154 0.19 3.00 -4.81
C VAL A 154 -0.83 3.92 -5.44
N HIS A 155 -1.38 4.82 -4.62
CA HIS A 155 -2.30 5.86 -5.04
C HIS A 155 -1.87 7.17 -4.40
N ASP A 156 -1.45 8.15 -5.19
CA ASP A 156 -1.05 9.46 -4.67
C ASP A 156 -1.59 10.56 -5.59
N ILE A 157 -1.95 11.70 -4.99
CA ILE A 157 -2.41 12.90 -5.71
C ILE A 157 -1.24 13.82 -6.07
N ALA A 158 -0.17 13.74 -5.30
CA ALA A 158 1.01 14.54 -5.51
C ALA A 158 1.96 13.82 -6.47
N SER A 159 2.76 14.62 -7.17
CA SER A 159 3.81 14.10 -8.04
C SER A 159 4.74 13.14 -7.29
N ILE A 160 5.05 12.01 -7.94
CA ILE A 160 6.01 10.99 -7.48
C ILE A 160 7.34 11.21 -8.21
N LYS A 161 8.44 11.16 -7.44
CA LYS A 161 9.81 11.34 -7.94
C LYS A 161 10.46 10.02 -8.30
N HIS A 162 11.56 10.06 -9.05
CA HIS A 162 12.35 8.86 -9.35
C HIS A 162 12.84 8.12 -8.08
N ASP A 163 13.25 8.85 -7.03
CA ASP A 163 13.71 8.26 -5.75
C ASP A 163 12.68 7.32 -5.11
N PHE A 164 11.39 7.56 -5.38
CA PHE A 164 10.33 6.73 -4.85
C PHE A 164 10.42 5.31 -5.42
N PHE A 165 10.71 5.15 -6.70
CA PHE A 165 10.82 3.84 -7.34
C PHE A 165 12.00 3.02 -6.78
N LEU A 166 13.13 3.68 -6.50
CA LEU A 166 14.24 3.08 -5.77
C LEU A 166 13.85 2.63 -4.37
N ARG A 167 13.12 3.48 -3.63
CA ARG A 167 12.59 3.12 -2.31
C ARG A 167 11.65 1.93 -2.42
N VAL A 168 10.77 1.88 -3.42
CA VAL A 168 9.87 0.74 -3.63
C VAL A 168 10.67 -0.55 -3.85
N ALA A 169 11.67 -0.55 -4.74
CA ALA A 169 12.51 -1.72 -4.98
C ALA A 169 13.24 -2.19 -3.71
N ARG A 170 13.71 -1.24 -2.89
CA ARG A 170 14.43 -1.54 -1.64
C ARG A 170 13.51 -2.09 -0.54
N PHE A 171 12.35 -1.48 -0.35
CA PHE A 171 11.48 -1.78 0.79
C PHE A 171 10.45 -2.86 0.50
N PHE A 172 10.18 -3.16 -0.78
CA PHE A 172 9.29 -4.22 -1.22
C PHE A 172 10.07 -5.16 -2.15
N PRO A 173 10.89 -6.08 -1.62
CA PRO A 173 11.76 -6.87 -2.47
C PRO A 173 11.04 -7.99 -3.25
N LEU A 174 9.82 -8.40 -2.84
CA LEU A 174 9.15 -9.61 -3.35
C LEU A 174 7.81 -9.35 -4.07
N PHE A 175 7.42 -8.10 -4.32
CA PHE A 175 6.13 -7.83 -4.94
C PHE A 175 6.07 -8.31 -6.39
N LYS A 176 4.87 -8.74 -6.80
CA LYS A 176 4.59 -9.36 -8.10
C LYS A 176 3.65 -8.49 -8.95
N PRO A 177 2.42 -8.20 -8.52
CA PRO A 177 1.64 -7.14 -9.13
C PRO A 177 1.98 -5.79 -8.51
N PHE A 178 2.11 -4.78 -9.37
CA PHE A 178 2.26 -3.40 -8.97
C PHE A 178 1.25 -2.53 -9.69
N HIS A 179 0.40 -1.86 -8.90
CA HIS A 179 -0.57 -0.90 -9.41
C HIS A 179 -0.17 0.52 -9.00
N ILE A 180 -0.09 1.42 -9.98
CA ILE A 180 0.13 2.84 -9.73
C ILE A 180 -1.08 3.61 -10.25
N ILE A 181 -1.66 4.41 -9.36
CA ILE A 181 -2.74 5.35 -9.63
C ILE A 181 -2.21 6.74 -9.29
N ASN A 182 -1.76 7.49 -10.29
CA ASN A 182 -1.30 8.86 -10.11
C ASN A 182 -1.43 9.64 -11.42
N PHE A 183 -2.37 10.58 -11.47
CA PHE A 183 -2.63 11.38 -12.67
C PHE A 183 -1.71 12.61 -12.78
N THR A 184 -0.92 12.89 -11.76
CA THR A 184 0.00 14.03 -11.72
C THR A 184 1.32 13.67 -12.37
N SER A 185 1.82 14.54 -13.25
CA SER A 185 3.13 14.40 -13.89
C SER A 185 4.27 14.23 -12.88
N GLN A 186 5.34 13.57 -13.30
CA GLN A 186 6.53 13.43 -12.46
C GLN A 186 7.20 14.79 -12.31
N SER A 187 7.64 15.11 -11.09
CA SER A 187 8.34 16.36 -10.84
C SER A 187 9.75 16.19 -11.36
N HIS A 188 10.02 16.75 -12.53
CA HIS A 188 11.36 16.89 -13.09
C HIS A 188 12.13 17.96 -12.29
N ILE A 189 12.36 17.73 -11.00
CA ILE A 189 13.36 18.54 -10.28
C ILE A 189 14.71 17.98 -10.74
N SER A 190 15.18 18.55 -11.84
CA SER A 190 16.53 18.44 -12.38
C SER A 190 17.53 19.04 -11.40
N ASN A 191 17.78 18.35 -10.29
CA ASN A 191 18.93 18.65 -9.44
C ASN A 191 19.91 17.48 -9.57
N ASP A 192 20.77 17.56 -10.59
CA ASP A 192 22.23 17.33 -10.60
C ASP A 192 22.89 16.24 -9.75
N TYR A 193 22.15 15.27 -9.22
CA TYR A 193 22.73 14.06 -8.67
C TYR A 193 22.31 12.91 -9.56
N GLN A 194 23.27 12.49 -10.40
CA GLN A 194 23.36 11.19 -11.05
C GLN A 194 22.63 10.13 -10.23
N LEU A 195 21.40 9.82 -10.65
CA LEU A 195 20.76 8.57 -10.32
C LEU A 195 20.82 7.72 -11.59
N ASP A 196 22.07 7.41 -11.98
CA ASP A 196 22.40 6.43 -13.02
C ASP A 196 22.07 4.99 -12.57
N SER A 197 21.48 4.83 -11.38
CA SER A 197 21.01 3.54 -10.90
C SER A 197 19.71 3.16 -11.59
N ILE A 198 19.83 2.27 -12.57
CA ILE A 198 18.70 1.54 -13.12
C ILE A 198 17.98 0.82 -11.97
N VAL A 199 16.68 1.06 -11.81
CA VAL A 199 15.87 0.39 -10.79
C VAL A 199 15.51 -1.00 -11.29
N GLU A 200 15.79 -2.05 -10.53
CA GLU A 200 15.42 -3.41 -10.92
C GLU A 200 14.28 -3.95 -10.07
N TYR A 201 13.29 -4.55 -10.74
CA TYR A 201 12.17 -5.23 -10.11
C TYR A 201 12.16 -6.73 -10.49
N PRO A 202 12.97 -7.56 -9.80
CA PRO A 202 13.25 -8.93 -10.24
C PRO A 202 12.05 -9.88 -10.16
N TYR A 203 11.04 -9.54 -9.35
CA TYR A 203 9.84 -10.37 -9.15
C TYR A 203 8.56 -9.75 -9.72
N LEU A 204 8.64 -8.58 -10.34
CA LEU A 204 7.47 -7.93 -10.94
C LEU A 204 7.00 -8.74 -12.15
N ILE A 205 5.76 -9.23 -12.09
CA ILE A 205 5.12 -10.03 -13.13
C ILE A 205 4.04 -9.22 -13.84
N SER A 206 3.35 -8.34 -13.10
CA SER A 206 2.21 -7.58 -13.62
C SER A 206 2.30 -6.11 -13.23
N LEU A 207 2.21 -5.20 -14.20
CA LEU A 207 2.32 -3.76 -14.00
C LEU A 207 1.08 -3.05 -14.53
N HIS A 208 0.38 -2.32 -13.65
CA HIS A 208 -0.84 -1.60 -13.96
C HIS A 208 -0.61 -0.09 -13.90
N LEU A 209 -0.68 0.56 -15.07
CA LEU A 209 -0.49 2.00 -15.28
C LEU A 209 -1.70 2.66 -15.97
N GLY A 210 -2.82 1.95 -16.16
CA GLY A 210 -4.00 2.47 -16.86
C GLY A 210 -4.66 3.71 -16.21
N LYS A 211 -4.29 4.04 -14.96
CA LYS A 211 -4.73 5.25 -14.23
C LYS A 211 -3.54 6.09 -13.78
N SER A 212 -2.52 6.16 -14.62
CA SER A 212 -1.29 6.91 -14.35
C SER A 212 -1.00 7.93 -15.45
N HIS A 213 -0.29 8.99 -15.08
CA HIS A 213 0.32 9.93 -16.03
C HIS A 213 1.38 9.21 -16.89
N ILE A 214 1.54 9.69 -18.13
CA ILE A 214 2.44 9.09 -19.13
C ILE A 214 3.90 9.00 -18.69
N ASP A 215 4.37 9.93 -17.85
CA ASP A 215 5.75 9.91 -17.33
C ASP A 215 6.06 8.63 -16.55
N TYR A 216 5.08 8.05 -15.85
CA TYR A 216 5.26 6.77 -15.15
C TYR A 216 5.50 5.64 -16.15
N MET A 217 4.87 5.69 -17.31
CA MET A 217 5.12 4.74 -18.39
C MET A 217 6.54 4.92 -18.95
N GLU A 218 6.99 6.16 -19.18
CA GLU A 218 8.37 6.44 -19.56
C GLU A 218 9.39 6.00 -18.49
N GLN A 219 9.02 5.99 -17.22
CA GLN A 219 9.88 5.46 -16.14
C GLN A 219 10.05 3.95 -16.24
N PHE A 220 8.97 3.19 -16.45
CA PHE A 220 9.02 1.72 -16.45
C PHE A 220 9.42 1.11 -17.79
N LEU A 221 9.06 1.75 -18.91
CA LEU A 221 9.33 1.24 -20.27
C LEU A 221 10.68 1.70 -20.83
N ASN A 222 11.41 2.57 -20.12
CA ASN A 222 12.76 2.95 -20.48
C ASN A 222 13.78 2.06 -19.75
N GLU A 223 14.49 1.22 -20.51
CA GLU A 223 15.51 0.30 -20.00
C GLU A 223 16.70 1.01 -19.34
N THR A 224 16.95 2.28 -19.65
CA THR A 224 17.97 3.08 -18.97
C THR A 224 17.53 3.55 -17.58
N LYS A 225 16.25 3.37 -17.23
CA LYS A 225 15.68 3.78 -15.94
C LYS A 225 15.22 2.59 -15.11
N THR A 226 14.63 1.58 -15.73
CA THR A 226 14.02 0.44 -15.03
C THR A 226 14.26 -0.88 -15.74
N ARG A 227 14.57 -1.95 -15.00
CA ARG A 227 14.68 -3.34 -15.46
C ARG A 227 13.54 -4.19 -14.92
N LEU A 228 12.84 -4.85 -15.82
CA LEU A 228 11.64 -5.65 -15.53
C LEU A 228 11.79 -7.08 -16.09
N PRO A 229 12.76 -7.88 -15.61
CA PRO A 229 13.16 -9.14 -16.25
C PRO A 229 12.08 -10.24 -16.25
N ARG A 230 11.00 -10.09 -15.46
CA ARG A 230 9.91 -11.06 -15.34
C ARG A 230 8.53 -10.51 -15.70
N LEU A 231 8.46 -9.33 -16.28
CA LEU A 231 7.18 -8.72 -16.65
C LEU A 231 6.52 -9.55 -17.76
N THR A 232 5.33 -10.09 -17.48
CA THR A 232 4.51 -10.81 -18.46
C THR A 232 3.20 -10.09 -18.75
N GLU A 233 2.76 -9.20 -17.86
CA GLU A 233 1.50 -8.49 -17.97
C GLU A 233 1.71 -6.97 -17.81
N LEU A 234 1.28 -6.21 -18.81
CA LEU A 234 1.29 -4.74 -18.78
C LEU A 234 -0.11 -4.24 -19.07
N MET A 235 -0.73 -3.58 -18.10
CA MET A 235 -2.02 -2.92 -18.25
C MET A 235 -1.81 -1.41 -18.37
N ILE A 236 -1.98 -0.89 -19.57
CA ILE A 236 -1.68 0.50 -19.96
C ILE A 236 -2.78 1.03 -20.87
N ASP A 237 -3.00 2.34 -20.84
CA ASP A 237 -3.86 3.00 -21.82
C ASP A 237 -3.20 2.97 -23.21
N TYR A 238 -3.96 2.54 -24.23
CA TYR A 238 -3.42 2.33 -25.57
C TYR A 238 -2.86 3.62 -26.18
N ASP A 239 -3.55 4.75 -26.03
CA ASP A 239 -3.12 6.02 -26.60
C ASP A 239 -1.81 6.47 -25.95
N GLN A 240 -1.68 6.32 -24.63
CA GLN A 240 -0.43 6.64 -23.95
C GLN A 240 0.72 5.71 -24.37
N LEU A 241 0.47 4.42 -24.57
CA LEU A 241 1.48 3.48 -25.08
C LEU A 241 2.00 3.90 -26.46
N THR A 242 1.10 4.31 -27.37
CA THR A 242 1.52 4.77 -28.72
C THR A 242 2.40 6.01 -28.66
N ILE A 243 2.16 6.93 -27.72
CA ILE A 243 2.97 8.14 -27.54
C ILE A 243 4.38 7.78 -27.05
N VAL A 244 4.50 6.93 -26.03
CA VAL A 244 5.79 6.54 -25.45
C VAL A 244 6.62 5.74 -26.46
N THR A 245 6.01 4.78 -27.16
CA THR A 245 6.69 3.92 -28.14
C THR A 245 6.91 4.59 -29.50
N GLY A 246 6.06 5.54 -29.90
CA GLY A 246 6.24 6.34 -31.12
C GLY A 246 7.41 7.32 -31.03
N ARG A 247 7.78 7.75 -29.81
CA ARG A 247 8.96 8.58 -29.57
C ARG A 247 10.27 7.80 -29.73
N THR A 248 10.32 6.52 -29.34
CA THR A 248 11.53 5.68 -29.47
C THR A 248 11.90 5.36 -30.93
N GLY A 249 10.93 5.34 -31.85
CA GLY A 249 11.17 5.11 -33.29
C GLY A 249 11.81 6.27 -34.07
N ARG A 250 11.92 7.48 -33.49
CA ARG A 250 12.51 8.65 -34.19
C ARG A 250 14.02 8.81 -34.04
N ASN A 251 14.65 8.13 -33.08
CA ASN A 251 16.10 8.26 -32.82
C ASN A 251 16.98 7.23 -33.55
N THR A 252 16.41 6.26 -34.26
CA THR A 252 17.15 5.37 -35.16
C THR A 252 17.21 5.91 -36.59
N ARG A 253 17.64 7.17 -36.78
CA ARG A 253 18.02 7.67 -38.12
C ARG A 253 19.46 7.28 -38.43
N SER A 254 19.62 6.09 -38.99
CA SER A 254 20.53 5.74 -40.09
C SER A 254 21.80 6.60 -40.19
N THR A 255 22.90 6.11 -39.60
CA THR A 255 24.25 6.43 -40.07
C THR A 255 24.41 5.80 -41.46
N ARG A 256 24.05 6.54 -42.51
CA ARG A 256 24.35 6.17 -43.89
C ARG A 256 25.83 6.43 -44.13
N THR A 257 26.65 5.39 -44.00
CA THR A 257 28.02 5.37 -44.51
C THR A 257 27.96 5.57 -46.02
N ARG A 258 28.46 6.71 -46.48
CA ARG A 258 28.54 7.08 -47.89
C ARG A 258 29.86 6.52 -48.44
N THR A 259 29.83 5.32 -49.02
CA THR A 259 30.96 4.83 -49.83
C THR A 259 30.97 5.58 -51.16
N ARG A 260 32.06 6.30 -51.41
CA ARG A 260 32.42 6.84 -52.73
C ARG A 260 32.99 5.71 -53.58
N GLY A 261 32.42 5.52 -54.76
CA GLY A 261 33.01 4.87 -55.92
C GLY A 261 32.73 5.78 -57.11
#